data_AF-W8BRA6-F1
#
_entry.id   AF-W8BRA6-F1
#
_cell.length_a   1.000
_cell.length_b   1.000
_cell.length_c   1.000
_cell.angle_alpha   90.00
_cell.angle_beta   90.00
_cell.angle_gamma   90.00
#
_symmetry.space_group_name_H-M   'P 1'
#
loop_
_entity.id
_entity.type
_entity.pdbx_description
1 polymer ?
#
loop_
_entity_poly.entity_id
_entity_poly.type
_entity_poly.pdbx_seq_one_letter_code
_entity_poly.pdbx_strand_id
1 'polypeptide(L)'
;MFFWFKDINNFKFLVDPTEYILGVADLTGELMRRCINSLGSGETVVCLETCKVLQQFYTGYVSLNVQRCRELSRKIYTMRQSLLKTENVCYNVKVRGGEAAKWGAVFENKISDDLDEGFY
;
A
#
# COMPACT_ATOMS: atom_id res chain seq x y z
N MET A 1 1.68 -35.04 48.97
CA MET A 1 2.63 -34.07 48.41
C MET A 1 2.42 -34.03 46.90
N PHE A 2 1.39 -33.33 46.43
CA PHE A 2 1.22 -33.05 45.00
C PHE A 2 1.67 -31.61 44.80
N PHE A 3 2.84 -31.48 44.15
CA PHE A 3 3.45 -30.21 43.83
C PHE A 3 2.54 -29.40 42.92
N TRP A 4 2.06 -28.27 43.44
CA TRP A 4 1.63 -27.13 42.65
C TRP A 4 2.88 -26.50 42.02
N PHE A 5 3.09 -26.70 40.72
CA PHE A 5 3.83 -25.71 39.92
C PHE A 5 2.83 -25.10 38.94
N LYS A 6 2.40 -23.90 39.31
CA LYS A 6 1.52 -23.02 38.56
C LYS A 6 2.32 -22.52 37.36
N ASP A 7 1.96 -22.92 36.15
CA ASP A 7 2.55 -22.36 34.93
C ASP A 7 2.38 -20.83 34.96
N ILE A 8 3.49 -20.12 35.00
CA ILE A 8 3.54 -18.67 34.98
C ILE A 8 3.22 -18.22 33.55
N ASN A 9 1.94 -17.95 33.31
CA ASN A 9 1.36 -17.03 32.32
C ASN A 9 2.05 -16.98 30.94
N ASN A 10 1.71 -17.95 30.09
CA ASN A 10 2.04 -17.94 28.67
C ASN A 10 1.00 -17.07 27.90
N PHE A 11 1.07 -15.75 28.04
CA PHE A 11 0.18 -14.82 27.32
C PHE A 11 0.52 -14.82 25.83
N LYS A 12 -0.47 -15.15 24.99
CA LYS A 12 -0.36 -15.08 23.52
C LYS A 12 -1.37 -14.07 23.00
N PHE A 13 -0.91 -13.16 22.14
CA PHE A 13 -1.78 -12.23 21.41
C PHE A 13 -2.01 -12.79 20.01
N LEU A 14 -3.23 -13.24 19.75
CA LEU A 14 -3.65 -13.73 18.44
C LEU A 14 -4.26 -12.56 17.66
N VAL A 15 -3.77 -12.31 16.46
CA VAL A 15 -4.31 -11.29 15.55
C VAL A 15 -5.42 -11.94 14.73
N ASP A 16 -6.60 -11.33 14.70
CA ASP A 16 -7.68 -11.81 13.85
C ASP A 16 -7.27 -11.70 12.37
N PRO A 17 -7.54 -12.73 11.54
CA PRO A 17 -7.19 -12.68 10.11
C PRO A 17 -7.76 -11.47 9.38
N THR A 18 -8.94 -10.97 9.79
CA THR A 18 -9.56 -9.77 9.22
C THR A 18 -8.77 -8.52 9.57
N GLU A 19 -8.36 -8.38 10.84
CA GLU A 19 -7.52 -7.25 11.29
C GLU A 19 -6.15 -7.27 10.59
N TYR A 20 -5.57 -8.45 10.44
CA TYR A 20 -4.32 -8.61 9.69
C TYR A 20 -4.46 -8.14 8.24
N ILE A 21 -5.48 -8.61 7.52
CA ILE A 21 -5.71 -8.22 6.12
C ILE A 21 -6.03 -6.73 5.98
N LEU A 22 -6.76 -6.12 6.93
CA LEU A 22 -6.99 -4.68 6.94
C LEU A 22 -5.70 -3.89 7.16
N GLY A 23 -4.85 -4.33 8.10
CA GLY A 23 -3.55 -3.70 8.36
C GLY A 23 -2.58 -3.80 7.18
N VAL A 24 -2.56 -4.95 6.50
CA VAL A 24 -1.79 -5.11 5.25
C VAL A 24 -2.35 -4.22 4.14
N ALA A 25 -3.66 -3.94 4.15
CA ALA A 25 -4.24 -3.02 3.18
C ALA A 25 -3.71 -1.58 3.41
N ASP A 26 -3.57 -1.15 4.66
CA ASP A 26 -3.00 0.16 5.01
C ASP A 26 -1.51 0.28 4.68
N LEU A 27 -0.76 -0.83 4.80
CA LEU A 27 0.64 -0.88 4.36
C LEU A 27 0.81 -0.49 2.89
N THR A 28 -0.16 -0.80 2.02
CA THR A 28 -0.07 -0.45 0.59
C THR A 28 -0.05 1.06 0.33
N GLY A 29 -0.76 1.85 1.14
CA GLY A 29 -0.70 3.31 1.07
C GLY A 29 0.67 3.85 1.48
N GLU A 30 1.30 3.21 2.47
CA GLU A 30 2.65 3.60 2.92
C GLU A 30 3.74 3.21 1.90
N LEU A 31 3.58 2.07 1.21
CA LEU A 31 4.44 1.70 0.10
C LEU A 31 4.37 2.73 -1.03
N MET A 32 3.19 3.24 -1.37
CA MET A 32 3.05 4.31 -2.36
C MET A 32 3.78 5.59 -1.92
N ARG A 33 3.63 6.02 -0.66
CA ARG A 33 4.39 7.16 -0.11
C ARG A 33 5.90 6.94 -0.19
N ARG A 34 6.38 5.74 0.17
CA ARG A 34 7.79 5.38 0.05
C ARG A 34 8.28 5.46 -1.39
N CYS A 35 7.50 4.99 -2.37
CA CYS A 35 7.84 5.08 -3.78
C CYS A 35 8.02 6.54 -4.23
N ILE A 36 7.10 7.43 -3.86
CA ILE A 36 7.17 8.86 -4.20
C ILE A 36 8.38 9.53 -3.55
N ASN A 37 8.64 9.23 -2.28
CA ASN A 37 9.81 9.77 -1.57
C ASN A 37 11.15 9.28 -2.16
N SER A 38 11.19 8.01 -2.57
CA SER A 38 12.36 7.41 -3.23
C SER A 38 12.61 8.03 -4.60
N LEU A 39 11.55 8.37 -5.34
CA LEU A 39 11.65 9.13 -6.59
C LEU A 39 12.32 10.48 -6.36
N GLY A 40 11.90 11.23 -5.33
CA GLY A 40 12.50 12.53 -4.98
C GLY A 40 14.01 12.43 -4.71
N SER A 41 14.43 11.33 -4.08
CA SER A 41 15.84 11.03 -3.80
C SER A 41 16.61 10.54 -5.04
N GLY A 42 15.92 10.04 -6.08
CA GLY A 42 16.52 9.51 -7.31
C GLY A 42 16.72 7.99 -7.31
N GLU A 43 16.19 7.30 -6.30
CA GLU A 43 16.28 5.84 -6.18
C GLU A 43 15.19 5.15 -7.02
N THR A 44 15.37 5.16 -8.33
CA THR A 44 14.39 4.63 -9.31
C THR A 44 14.18 3.11 -9.21
N VAL A 45 15.18 2.37 -8.73
CA VAL A 45 15.10 0.91 -8.51
C VAL A 45 14.06 0.59 -7.43
N VAL A 46 14.09 1.32 -6.31
CA VAL A 46 13.15 1.14 -5.19
C VAL A 46 11.71 1.42 -5.64
N CYS A 47 11.51 2.41 -6.51
CA CYS A 47 10.18 2.68 -7.09
C CYS A 47 9.65 1.48 -7.88
N LEU A 48 10.48 0.88 -8.74
CA LEU A 48 10.09 -0.28 -9.56
C LEU A 48 9.81 -1.52 -8.71
N GLU A 49 10.61 -1.77 -7.67
CA GLU A 49 10.37 -2.88 -6.74
C GLU A 49 9.07 -2.69 -5.96
N THR A 50 8.84 -1.47 -5.46
CA THR A 50 7.61 -1.12 -4.75
C THR A 50 6.37 -1.28 -5.62
N CYS A 51 6.47 -0.89 -6.90
CA CYS A 51 5.41 -1.08 -7.88
C CYS A 51 5.04 -2.56 -8.06
N LYS A 52 6.04 -3.43 -8.26
CA LYS A 52 5.82 -4.88 -8.40
C LYS A 52 5.15 -5.48 -7.16
N VAL A 53 5.59 -5.07 -5.97
CA VAL A 53 5.01 -5.53 -4.70
C VAL A 53 3.55 -5.07 -4.59
N LEU A 54 3.24 -3.81 -4.93
CA LEU A 54 1.86 -3.30 -4.94
C LEU A 54 0.96 -4.03 -5.95
N GLN A 55 1.47 -4.38 -7.14
CA GLN A 55 0.75 -5.17 -8.13
C GLN A 55 0.39 -6.57 -7.59
N GLN A 56 1.32 -7.21 -6.89
CA GLN A 56 1.10 -8.51 -6.25
C GLN A 56 0.05 -8.42 -5.14
N PHE A 57 0.14 -7.41 -4.28
CA PHE A 57 -0.89 -7.16 -3.26
C PHE A 57 -2.25 -6.94 -3.91
N TYR A 58 -2.37 -6.00 -4.85
CA TYR A 58 -3.66 -5.71 -5.49
C TYR A 58 -4.28 -6.95 -6.15
N THR A 59 -3.48 -7.74 -6.86
CA THR A 59 -3.93 -9.02 -7.46
C THR A 59 -4.43 -9.99 -6.40
N GLY A 60 -3.71 -10.14 -5.29
CA GLY A 60 -4.13 -10.96 -4.16
C GLY A 60 -5.44 -10.47 -3.54
N TYR A 61 -5.57 -9.16 -3.31
CA TYR A 61 -6.76 -8.58 -2.69
C TYR A 61 -8.01 -8.66 -3.58
N VAL A 62 -7.89 -8.47 -4.89
CA VAL A 62 -9.02 -8.62 -5.83
C VAL A 62 -9.47 -10.08 -5.92
N SER A 63 -8.57 -11.04 -5.72
CA SER A 63 -8.92 -12.46 -5.68
C SER A 63 -9.73 -12.87 -4.44
N LEU A 64 -9.68 -12.06 -3.38
CA LEU A 64 -10.51 -12.26 -2.20
C LEU A 64 -11.94 -11.82 -2.53
N ASN A 65 -12.85 -12.78 -2.74
CA ASN A 65 -14.25 -12.49 -3.04
C ASN A 65 -15.01 -12.07 -1.75
N VAL A 66 -14.74 -10.86 -1.27
CA VAL A 66 -15.22 -10.38 0.04
C VAL A 66 -16.52 -9.59 -0.11
N GLN A 67 -17.59 -10.27 -0.51
CA GLN A 67 -18.94 -9.69 -0.66
C GLN A 67 -19.52 -9.10 0.65
N ARG A 68 -18.95 -9.44 1.81
CA ARG A 68 -19.51 -9.09 3.13
C ARG A 68 -18.68 -8.09 3.95
N CYS A 69 -17.51 -7.63 3.49
CA CYS A 69 -16.66 -6.71 4.25
C CYS A 69 -16.52 -5.36 3.55
N ARG A 70 -17.41 -4.41 3.90
CA ARG A 70 -17.44 -3.05 3.32
C ARG A 70 -16.13 -2.28 3.55
N GLU A 71 -15.51 -2.45 4.73
CA GLU A 71 -14.24 -1.80 5.06
C GLU A 71 -13.12 -2.26 4.11
N LEU A 72 -13.02 -3.57 3.89
CA LEU A 72 -12.03 -4.13 2.98
C LEU A 72 -12.24 -3.66 1.55
N SER A 73 -13.50 -3.63 1.07
CA SER A 73 -13.80 -3.11 -0.28
C SER A 73 -13.34 -1.66 -0.46
N ARG A 74 -13.52 -0.80 0.56
CA ARG A 74 -12.98 0.57 0.54
C ARG A 74 -11.45 0.58 0.49
N LYS A 75 -10.79 -0.25 1.30
CA LYS A 75 -9.32 -0.35 1.28
C LYS A 75 -8.79 -0.85 -0.06
N ILE A 76 -9.47 -1.79 -0.72
CA ILE A 76 -9.11 -2.28 -2.07
C ILE A 76 -9.25 -1.16 -3.10
N TYR A 77 -10.29 -0.33 -3.00
CA TYR A 77 -10.44 0.84 -3.86
C TYR A 77 -9.28 1.84 -3.68
N THR A 78 -8.94 2.19 -2.44
CA THR A 78 -7.79 3.08 -2.14
C THR A 78 -6.45 2.44 -2.55
N MET A 79 -6.30 1.13 -2.39
CA MET A 79 -5.13 0.38 -2.85
C MET A 79 -4.96 0.46 -4.36
N ARG A 80 -6.06 0.37 -5.13
CA ARG A 80 -6.04 0.56 -6.59
C ARG A 80 -5.52 1.95 -6.95
N GLN A 81 -5.99 3.00 -6.28
CA GLN A 81 -5.50 4.37 -6.51
C GLN A 81 -4.01 4.49 -6.18
N SER A 82 -3.58 3.88 -5.08
CA SER A 82 -2.16 3.83 -4.67
C SER A 82 -1.27 3.11 -5.68
N LEU A 83 -1.76 2.02 -6.26
CA LEU A 83 -1.09 1.30 -7.33
C LEU A 83 -0.96 2.17 -8.60
N LEU A 84 -2.05 2.80 -9.06
CA LEU A 84 -2.03 3.65 -10.25
C LEU A 84 -1.04 4.82 -10.11
N LYS A 85 -1.00 5.48 -8.94
CA LYS A 85 -0.01 6.54 -8.65
C LYS A 85 1.42 6.00 -8.76
N THR A 86 1.67 4.81 -8.22
CA THR A 86 2.99 4.16 -8.24
C THR A 86 3.40 3.74 -9.66
N GLU A 87 2.46 3.23 -10.45
CA GLU A 87 2.68 2.86 -11.86
C GLU A 87 2.99 4.08 -12.72
N ASN A 88 2.27 5.19 -12.53
CA ASN A 88 2.55 6.46 -13.21
C ASN A 88 3.96 6.98 -12.88
N VAL A 89 4.39 6.89 -11.61
CA VAL A 89 5.77 7.21 -11.23
C VAL A 89 6.77 6.36 -12.01
N CYS A 90 6.57 5.04 -12.04
CA CYS A 90 7.47 4.13 -12.74
C CYS A 90 7.49 4.39 -14.26
N TYR A 91 6.33 4.69 -14.84
CA TYR A 91 6.19 5.07 -16.25
C TYR A 91 6.96 6.35 -16.57
N ASN A 92 6.76 7.40 -15.76
CA ASN A 92 7.44 8.68 -15.94
C ASN A 92 8.97 8.54 -15.80
N VAL A 93 9.43 7.73 -14.84
CA VAL A 93 10.86 7.38 -14.70
C VAL A 93 11.39 6.68 -15.94
N LYS A 94 10.63 5.74 -16.50
CA LYS A 94 11.05 4.95 -17.67
C LYS A 94 11.12 5.78 -18.95
N VAL A 95 10.16 6.69 -19.16
CA VAL A 95 10.04 7.48 -20.39
C VAL A 95 10.88 8.74 -20.37
N ARG A 96 10.93 9.46 -19.23
CA ARG A 96 11.59 10.78 -19.13
C ARG A 96 12.99 10.70 -18.51
N GLY A 97 13.35 9.58 -17.89
CA GLY A 97 14.52 9.45 -17.04
C GLY A 97 14.25 9.92 -15.60
N GLY A 98 15.10 9.48 -14.67
CA GLY A 98 14.87 9.67 -13.23
C GLY A 98 14.78 11.14 -12.80
N GLU A 99 15.56 12.03 -13.40
CA GLU A 99 15.61 13.45 -13.01
C GLU A 99 14.39 14.25 -13.51
N ALA A 100 13.92 13.98 -14.74
CA ALA A 100 12.75 14.65 -15.30
C ALA A 100 11.43 14.15 -14.67
N ALA A 101 11.40 12.89 -14.19
CA ALA A 101 10.27 12.33 -13.48
C ALA A 101 10.03 12.99 -12.11
N LYS A 102 11.10 13.45 -11.42
CA LYS A 102 10.99 14.19 -10.14
C LYS A 102 10.12 15.43 -10.28
N TRP A 103 10.31 16.19 -11.35
CA TRP A 103 9.54 17.41 -11.59
C TRP A 103 8.09 17.11 -11.95
N GLY A 104 7.82 16.06 -12.73
CA GLY A 104 6.46 15.66 -13.12
C GLY A 104 5.58 15.14 -11.98
N ALA A 105 6.15 14.37 -11.04
CA ALA A 105 5.41 13.82 -9.91
C ALA A 105 4.86 14.90 -8.94
N VAL A 106 5.52 16.05 -8.86
CA VAL A 106 5.05 17.20 -8.07
C VAL A 106 3.77 17.80 -8.67
N PHE A 107 3.65 17.83 -10.00
CA PHE A 107 2.45 18.34 -10.69
C PHE A 107 1.29 17.35 -10.65
N GLU A 108 1.55 16.04 -10.83
CA GLU A 108 0.50 15.01 -10.78
C GLU A 108 -0.11 14.85 -9.38
N ASN A 109 0.68 14.97 -8.30
CA ASN A 109 0.13 14.98 -6.94
C ASN A 109 -0.88 16.13 -6.75
N LYS A 110 -0.55 17.33 -7.22
CA LYS A 110 -1.45 18.50 -7.17
C LYS A 110 -2.76 18.27 -7.93
N ILE A 111 -2.67 17.68 -9.13
CA ILE A 111 -3.86 17.39 -9.96
C ILE A 111 -4.72 16.29 -9.32
N SER A 112 -4.10 15.30 -8.67
CA SER A 112 -4.84 14.20 -8.03
C SER A 112 -5.57 14.62 -6.75
N ASP A 113 -5.04 15.59 -6.01
CA ASP A 113 -5.71 16.15 -4.82
C ASP A 113 -6.93 17.00 -5.23
N ASP A 114 -6.86 17.70 -6.36
CA ASP A 114 -7.99 18.49 -6.90
C ASP A 114 -9.11 17.62 -7.50
N LEU A 115 -8.82 16.36 -7.88
CA LEU A 115 -9.80 15.43 -8.47
C LEU A 115 -10.52 14.55 -7.44
N ASP A 116 -10.02 14.47 -6.19
CA ASP A 116 -10.59 13.64 -5.12
C ASP A 116 -11.65 14.39 -4.27
N GLU A 117 -11.93 15.67 -4.57
CA GLU A 117 -13.08 16.42 -4.00
C GLU A 117 -14.43 16.10 -4.68
N GLY A 118 -14.43 15.22 -5.69
CA GLY A 118 -15.59 14.92 -6.51
C GLY A 118 -16.20 13.54 -6.24
N PHE A 119 -17.28 13.54 -5.44
CA PHE A 119 -18.32 12.51 -5.27
C PHE A 119 -18.25 11.56 -4.05
N TYR A 120 -19.23 11.79 -3.16
CA TYR A 120 -19.77 10.91 -2.12
C TYR A 120 -20.65 9.81 -2.73
#